data_AF-A0A831XQ62-F1
#
_entry.id   AF-A0A831XQ62-F1
#
_cell.length_a   1.000
_cell.length_b   1.000
_cell.length_c   1.000
_cell.angle_alpha   90.00
_cell.angle_beta   90.00
_cell.angle_gamma   90.00
#
_symmetry.space_group_name_H-M   'P 1'
#
loop_
_entity.id
_entity.type
_entity.pdbx_description
1 polymer ?
#
loop_
_entity_poly.entity_id
_entity_poly.type
_entity_poly.pdbx_seq_one_letter_code
_entity_poly.pdbx_strand_id
1 'polypeptide(L)'
;RLVEVDVEDLRDRLRKGRKLRKMSQGEVGDLVGVSQATISAFEKGQYPSMRRSTLSAIRNLVQFWEKDAEGIVQGDFAHRRTLALPAQEYAAAADITECPLCRKGIPRHTPPFQFCPFCKATLGYACPCGAVVRDAEANFCSRCGRPVLQDDEEPHSYPLLEQDRLEIVRLVLRRTLLEGLDKSDSTQRLTALLSARAHPEQGAPADE
;
A
#
# COMPACT_ATOMS: atom_id res chain seq x y z
N ARG A 1 14.60 4.57 31.89
CA ARG A 1 15.95 4.23 31.37
C ARG A 1 15.74 3.24 30.24
N LEU A 2 15.79 3.67 28.98
CA LEU A 2 15.82 2.72 27.88
C LEU A 2 17.11 1.93 28.03
N VAL A 3 17.01 0.63 28.26
CA VAL A 3 18.16 -0.26 28.27
C VAL A 3 18.80 -0.09 26.89
N GLU A 4 20.02 0.43 26.84
CA GLU A 4 20.83 0.39 25.62
C GLU A 4 21.00 -1.09 25.30
N VAL A 5 20.13 -1.60 24.43
CA VAL A 5 20.25 -2.96 23.92
C VAL A 5 21.58 -2.97 23.19
N ASP A 6 22.49 -3.80 23.70
CA ASP A 6 23.79 -4.02 23.10
C ASP A 6 23.58 -4.43 21.64
N VAL A 7 24.10 -3.62 20.73
CA VAL A 7 23.97 -3.85 19.29
C VAL A 7 24.67 -5.16 18.91
N GLU A 8 25.69 -5.56 19.66
CA GLU A 8 26.41 -6.82 19.47
C GLU A 8 25.53 -8.02 19.84
N ASP A 9 24.81 -7.97 20.96
CA ASP A 9 23.83 -9.01 21.34
C ASP A 9 22.73 -9.14 20.29
N LEU A 10 22.19 -8.01 19.83
CA LEU A 10 21.15 -8.00 18.81
C LEU A 10 21.63 -8.63 17.48
N ARG A 11 22.88 -8.36 17.08
CA ARG A 11 23.52 -8.95 15.90
C ARG A 11 23.59 -10.48 16.02
N ASP A 12 24.06 -10.98 17.15
CA ASP A 12 24.30 -12.41 17.34
C ASP A 12 22.97 -13.18 17.43
N ARG A 13 21.95 -12.59 18.07
CA ARG A 13 20.58 -13.11 18.11
C ARG A 13 19.94 -13.16 16.72
N LEU A 14 20.07 -12.11 15.91
CA LEU A 14 19.59 -12.12 14.53
C LEU A 14 20.23 -13.25 13.73
N ARG A 15 21.56 -13.37 13.80
CA ARG A 15 22.32 -14.41 13.07
C ARG A 15 21.92 -15.83 13.48
N LYS A 16 21.73 -16.07 14.78
CA LYS A 16 21.27 -17.36 15.33
C LYS A 16 19.84 -17.67 14.89
N GLY A 17 18.92 -16.71 15.04
CA GLY A 17 17.51 -16.86 14.68
C GLY A 17 17.32 -17.15 13.18
N ARG A 18 18.09 -16.46 12.32
CA ARG A 18 18.09 -16.68 10.88
C ARG A 18 18.54 -18.09 10.50
N LYS A 19 19.65 -18.56 11.07
CA LYS A 19 20.18 -19.92 10.82
C LYS A 19 19.20 -21.00 11.27
N LEU A 20 18.59 -20.83 12.45
CA LEU A 20 17.61 -21.78 12.99
C LEU A 20 16.41 -21.95 12.05
N ARG A 21 15.95 -20.84 11.44
CA ARG A 21 14.81 -20.81 10.51
C ARG A 21 15.19 -21.13 9.06
N LYS A 22 16.46 -21.43 8.78
CA LYS A 22 17.00 -21.67 7.43
C LYS A 22 16.70 -20.54 6.44
N MET A 23 16.73 -19.30 6.91
CA MET A 23 16.48 -18.12 6.09
C MET A 23 17.78 -17.55 5.50
N SER A 24 17.70 -17.08 4.26
CA SER A 24 18.74 -16.27 3.62
C SER A 24 18.78 -14.86 4.19
N GLN A 25 19.89 -14.14 3.99
CA GLN A 25 19.98 -12.72 4.38
C GLN A 25 19.02 -11.84 3.56
N GLY A 26 18.68 -12.24 2.33
CA GLY A 26 17.71 -11.55 1.48
C GLY A 26 16.30 -11.62 2.05
N GLU A 27 15.83 -12.81 2.40
CA GLU A 27 14.50 -12.98 3.01
C GLU A 27 14.36 -12.22 4.34
N VAL A 28 15.42 -12.16 5.15
CA VAL A 28 15.43 -11.33 6.36
C VAL A 28 15.36 -9.84 6.02
N GLY A 29 16.08 -9.40 4.98
CA GLY A 29 16.01 -8.04 4.46
C GLY A 29 14.59 -7.68 4.03
N ASP A 30 13.91 -8.56 3.31
CA ASP A 30 12.53 -8.37 2.84
C ASP A 30 11.55 -8.23 4.00
N LEU A 31 11.70 -9.03 5.07
CA LEU A 31 10.86 -8.91 6.28
C LEU A 31 11.05 -7.58 7.02
N VAL A 32 12.28 -7.06 7.04
CA VAL A 32 12.64 -5.82 7.74
C VAL A 32 12.42 -4.58 6.86
N GLY A 33 12.36 -4.75 5.54
CA GLY A 33 12.29 -3.67 4.56
C GLY A 33 13.66 -3.03 4.27
N VAL A 34 14.74 -3.82 4.23
CA VAL A 34 16.10 -3.37 3.89
C VAL A 34 16.78 -4.31 2.91
N SER A 35 17.83 -3.84 2.24
CA SER A 35 18.59 -4.67 1.31
C SER A 35 19.32 -5.83 1.99
N GLN A 36 19.57 -6.92 1.25
CA GLN A 36 20.40 -8.03 1.71
C GLN A 36 21.79 -7.57 2.16
N ALA A 37 22.39 -6.61 1.45
CA ALA A 37 23.70 -6.05 1.78
C ALA A 37 23.69 -5.37 3.17
N THR A 38 22.59 -4.70 3.52
CA THR A 38 22.40 -4.08 4.84
C THR A 38 22.38 -5.12 5.96
N ILE A 39 21.67 -6.24 5.78
CA ILE A 39 21.67 -7.35 6.74
C ILE A 39 23.06 -7.99 6.83
N SER A 40 23.75 -8.16 5.71
CA SER A 40 25.11 -8.71 5.67
C SER A 40 26.11 -7.85 6.43
N ALA A 41 26.08 -6.52 6.22
CA ALA A 41 26.92 -5.57 6.93
C ALA A 41 26.61 -5.56 8.45
N PHE A 42 25.33 -5.61 8.82
CA PHE A 42 24.91 -5.72 10.21
C PHE A 42 25.45 -6.99 10.89
N GLU A 43 25.26 -8.17 10.28
CA GLU A 43 25.77 -9.45 10.81
C GLU A 43 27.30 -9.51 10.92
N LYS A 44 28.03 -8.71 10.12
CA LYS A 44 29.50 -8.59 10.18
C LYS A 44 30.00 -7.55 11.19
N GLY A 45 29.10 -6.79 11.82
CA GLY A 45 29.47 -5.70 12.72
C GLY A 45 29.89 -4.40 12.00
N GLN A 46 29.63 -4.28 10.71
CA GLN A 46 29.96 -3.11 9.89
C GLN A 46 28.77 -2.14 9.84
N TYR A 47 28.49 -1.44 10.94
CA TYR A 47 27.28 -0.60 11.07
C TYR A 47 27.50 0.86 11.52
N PRO A 48 28.55 1.57 11.07
CA PRO A 48 28.91 2.88 11.65
C PRO A 48 27.80 3.94 11.61
N SER A 49 26.79 3.79 10.74
CA SER A 49 25.69 4.75 10.59
C SER A 49 24.34 4.11 10.25
N MET A 50 24.03 2.93 10.80
CA MET A 50 22.72 2.31 10.57
C MET A 50 21.58 3.19 11.12
N ARG A 51 20.54 3.42 10.31
CA ARG A 51 19.37 4.20 10.72
C ARG A 51 18.70 3.56 11.94
N ARG A 52 18.28 4.38 12.91
CA ARG A 52 17.56 3.92 14.11
C ARG A 52 16.29 3.12 13.79
N SER A 53 15.58 3.49 12.72
CA SER A 53 14.40 2.77 12.24
C SER A 53 14.73 1.33 11.82
N THR A 54 15.86 1.12 11.12
CA THR A 54 16.33 -0.21 10.74
C THR A 54 16.69 -1.05 11.97
N LEU A 55 17.41 -0.48 12.94
CA LEU A 55 17.73 -1.18 14.19
C LEU A 55 16.48 -1.58 14.96
N SER A 56 15.47 -0.70 15.01
CA SER A 56 14.18 -0.99 15.64
C SER A 56 13.44 -2.12 14.92
N ALA A 57 13.44 -2.14 13.58
CA ALA A 57 12.79 -3.19 12.81
C ALA A 57 13.48 -4.55 12.99
N ILE A 58 14.81 -4.58 13.00
CA ILE A 58 15.60 -5.77 13.32
C ILE A 58 15.28 -6.27 14.74
N ARG A 59 15.25 -5.36 15.73
CA ARG A 59 14.90 -5.69 17.12
C ARG A 59 13.51 -6.32 17.21
N ASN A 60 12.51 -5.74 16.57
CA ASN A 60 11.15 -6.25 16.58
C ASN A 60 11.07 -7.65 15.95
N LEU A 61 11.81 -7.89 14.86
CA LEU A 61 11.88 -9.21 14.22
C LEU A 61 12.49 -10.26 15.16
N VAL A 62 13.59 -9.94 15.84
CA VAL A 62 14.25 -10.85 16.79
C VAL A 62 13.34 -11.16 17.98
N GLN A 63 12.69 -10.15 18.55
CA GLN A 63 11.74 -10.35 19.66
C GLN A 63 10.54 -11.21 19.25
N PHE A 64 10.05 -11.04 18.02
CA PHE A 64 9.00 -11.89 17.47
C PHE A 64 9.46 -13.36 17.39
N TRP A 65 10.67 -13.60 16.89
CA TRP A 65 11.26 -14.94 16.80
C TRP A 65 11.48 -15.63 18.14
N GLU A 66 11.74 -14.87 19.20
CA GLU A 66 11.92 -15.41 20.55
C GLU A 66 10.58 -15.83 21.15
N LYS A 67 9.56 -14.99 21.02
CA LYS A 67 8.19 -15.33 21.46
C LYS A 67 7.64 -16.55 20.72
N ASP A 68 7.97 -16.67 19.44
CA ASP A 68 7.64 -17.83 18.60
C ASP A 68 8.37 -19.10 19.09
N ALA A 69 9.65 -18.99 19.47
CA ALA A 69 10.42 -20.11 20.01
C ALA A 69 9.94 -20.58 21.40
N GLU A 70 9.36 -19.68 22.20
CA GLU A 70 8.73 -20.00 23.49
C GLU A 70 7.36 -20.69 23.34
N GLY A 71 6.89 -20.90 22.09
CA GLY A 71 5.58 -21.49 21.82
C GLY A 71 4.40 -20.59 22.22
N ILE A 72 4.66 -19.32 22.51
CA ILE A 72 3.62 -18.35 22.92
C ILE A 72 2.77 -17.93 21.72
N VAL A 73 3.32 -17.98 20.51
CA VAL A 73 2.61 -17.67 19.27
C VAL A 73 2.05 -18.96 18.65
N GLN A 74 1.11 -19.61 19.34
CA GLN A 74 0.26 -20.64 18.72
C GLN A 74 -0.78 -19.95 17.83
N GLY A 75 -0.40 -19.59 16.60
CA GLY A 75 -1.34 -18.99 15.65
C GLY A 75 -0.71 -18.60 14.31
N ASP A 76 -1.09 -19.34 13.27
CA ASP A 76 -1.21 -18.87 11.88
C ASP A 76 0.00 -18.67 10.97
N PHE A 77 1.26 -18.71 11.41
CA PHE A 77 2.36 -18.56 10.43
C PHE A 77 2.57 -19.78 9.51
N ALA A 78 2.20 -20.99 9.97
CA ALA A 78 2.22 -22.19 9.14
C ALA A 78 1.24 -22.11 7.94
N HIS A 79 0.24 -21.23 7.98
CA HIS A 79 -0.76 -21.13 6.92
C HIS A 79 -0.29 -20.33 5.68
N ARG A 80 0.87 -19.65 5.74
CA ARG A 80 1.39 -18.87 4.59
C ARG A 80 2.41 -19.60 3.71
N ARG A 81 2.87 -20.78 4.09
CA ARG A 81 3.72 -21.63 3.21
C ARG A 81 2.93 -22.66 2.40
N THR A 82 1.64 -22.82 2.67
CA THR A 82 0.73 -23.69 1.91
C THR A 82 0.03 -22.89 0.81
N LEU A 83 0.75 -22.61 -0.28
CA LEU A 83 0.15 -22.30 -1.59
C LEU A 83 0.58 -23.37 -2.59
N ALA A 84 -0.07 -24.52 -2.48
CA ALA A 84 -0.25 -25.51 -3.54
C ALA A 84 -1.40 -26.45 -3.13
N LEU A 85 -2.58 -25.90 -2.85
CA LEU A 85 -3.83 -26.68 -2.83
C LEU A 85 -4.68 -26.24 -4.03
N PRO A 86 -5.31 -27.19 -4.75
CA PRO A 86 -6.05 -26.90 -5.97
C PRO A 86 -7.23 -25.97 -5.69
N ALA A 87 -7.44 -25.01 -6.60
CA ALA A 87 -8.39 -23.90 -6.49
C ALA A 87 -9.88 -24.28 -6.34
N GLN A 88 -10.21 -25.57 -6.20
CA GLN A 88 -11.58 -26.09 -6.29
C GLN A 88 -12.32 -26.21 -4.95
N GLU A 89 -11.62 -26.20 -3.80
CA GLU A 89 -12.28 -26.36 -2.49
C GLU A 89 -12.65 -25.04 -1.77
N TYR A 90 -12.24 -23.88 -2.30
CA TYR A 90 -12.57 -22.58 -1.69
C TYR A 90 -13.99 -22.06 -1.99
N ALA A 91 -14.82 -22.83 -2.72
CA ALA A 91 -16.14 -22.36 -3.14
C ALA A 91 -17.27 -22.53 -2.09
N ALA A 92 -17.08 -23.32 -1.03
CA ALA A 92 -18.21 -23.81 -0.22
C ALA A 92 -18.48 -23.08 1.11
N ALA A 93 -17.62 -22.16 1.55
CA ALA A 93 -17.86 -21.36 2.76
C ALA A 93 -17.46 -19.91 2.53
N ALA A 94 -18.10 -19.25 1.57
CA ALA A 94 -17.96 -17.80 1.42
C ALA A 94 -18.55 -17.14 2.68
N ASP A 95 -17.67 -16.67 3.55
CA ASP A 95 -18.00 -15.85 4.71
C ASP A 95 -18.50 -14.49 4.18
N ILE A 96 -19.80 -14.38 3.90
CA ILE A 96 -20.44 -13.21 3.31
C ILE A 96 -20.51 -12.10 4.39
N THR A 97 -19.98 -10.92 4.11
CA THR A 97 -20.22 -9.73 4.94
C THR A 97 -21.31 -8.89 4.29
N GLU A 98 -22.37 -8.54 5.02
CA GLU A 98 -23.42 -7.64 4.50
C GLU A 98 -22.92 -6.19 4.48
N CYS A 99 -23.28 -5.45 3.44
CA CYS A 99 -23.08 -4.00 3.42
C CYS A 99 -23.96 -3.33 4.48
N PRO A 100 -23.42 -2.48 5.38
CA PRO A 100 -24.24 -1.83 6.42
C PRO A 100 -25.30 -0.89 5.84
N LEU A 101 -25.08 -0.37 4.62
CA LEU A 101 -26.00 0.58 3.98
C LEU A 101 -27.05 -0.10 3.11
N CYS A 102 -26.69 -1.05 2.24
CA CYS A 102 -27.65 -1.69 1.33
C CYS A 102 -28.03 -3.13 1.68
N ARG A 103 -27.42 -3.71 2.73
CA ARG A 103 -27.64 -5.09 3.23
C ARG A 103 -27.39 -6.21 2.22
N LYS A 104 -26.87 -5.91 1.03
CA LYS A 104 -26.49 -6.94 0.05
C LYS A 104 -25.22 -7.64 0.53
N GLY A 105 -25.21 -8.96 0.39
CA GLY A 105 -24.06 -9.80 0.73
C GLY A 105 -22.86 -9.50 -0.17
N ILE A 106 -21.70 -9.25 0.44
CA ILE A 106 -20.44 -8.98 -0.25
C ILE A 106 -19.51 -10.18 -0.01
N PRO A 107 -19.02 -10.85 -1.07
CA PRO A 107 -18.07 -11.94 -0.91
C PRO A 107 -16.74 -11.43 -0.35
N ARG A 108 -16.28 -11.96 0.79
CA ARG A 108 -15.01 -11.60 1.49
C ARG A 108 -13.72 -11.86 0.69
N HIS A 109 -13.81 -12.39 -0.52
CA HIS A 109 -12.67 -12.60 -1.42
C HIS A 109 -12.64 -11.70 -2.66
N THR A 110 -13.45 -10.66 -2.73
CA THR A 110 -13.44 -9.65 -3.80
C THR A 110 -12.58 -8.42 -3.43
N PRO A 111 -11.25 -8.41 -3.67
CA PRO A 111 -10.47 -7.18 -3.60
C PRO A 111 -10.83 -6.25 -4.79
N PRO A 112 -10.78 -4.92 -4.61
CA PRO A 112 -10.54 -4.21 -3.35
C PRO A 112 -11.85 -3.92 -2.60
N PHE A 113 -11.92 -4.30 -1.33
CA PHE A 113 -13.04 -4.04 -0.40
C PHE A 113 -13.28 -2.57 -0.05
N GLN A 114 -12.72 -1.63 -0.82
CA GLN A 114 -12.88 -0.22 -0.53
C GLN A 114 -14.33 0.21 -0.70
N PHE A 115 -15.06 -0.39 -1.66
CA PHE A 115 -16.42 0.01 -1.99
C PHE A 115 -17.39 -1.16 -2.08
N CYS A 116 -18.65 -0.93 -1.68
CA CYS A 116 -19.73 -1.84 -1.96
C CYS A 116 -19.99 -1.89 -3.48
N PRO A 117 -19.99 -3.07 -4.12
CA PRO A 117 -20.20 -3.16 -5.57
C PRO A 117 -21.60 -2.69 -5.98
N PHE A 118 -22.58 -2.78 -5.06
CA PHE A 118 -23.98 -2.47 -5.31
C PHE A 118 -24.36 -1.01 -5.07
N CYS A 119 -24.00 -0.45 -3.90
CA CYS A 119 -24.38 0.93 -3.54
C CYS A 119 -23.21 1.92 -3.55
N LYS A 120 -21.98 1.47 -3.87
CA LYS A 120 -20.76 2.28 -3.92
C LYS A 120 -20.29 2.90 -2.60
N ALA A 121 -20.97 2.61 -1.50
CA ALA A 121 -20.53 3.03 -0.17
C ALA A 121 -19.11 2.53 0.17
N THR A 122 -18.31 3.38 0.81
CA THR A 122 -16.99 3.03 1.32
C THR A 122 -17.14 2.05 2.50
N LEU A 123 -16.48 0.90 2.43
CA LEU A 123 -16.59 -0.17 3.44
C LEU A 123 -15.36 -0.30 4.33
N GLY A 124 -14.30 0.44 4.02
CA GLY A 124 -13.08 0.47 4.80
C GLY A 124 -11.94 1.12 4.03
N TYR A 125 -10.93 1.55 4.78
CA TYR A 125 -9.75 2.21 4.24
C TYR A 125 -8.63 1.20 4.01
N ALA A 126 -7.92 1.36 2.89
CA ALA A 126 -6.75 0.52 2.60
C ALA A 126 -5.52 1.11 3.29
N CYS A 127 -4.96 0.36 4.23
CA CYS A 127 -3.65 0.69 4.77
C CYS A 127 -2.56 0.36 3.73
N PRO A 128 -1.46 1.16 3.63
CA PRO A 128 -0.33 0.86 2.75
C PRO A 128 0.32 -0.53 2.96
N CYS A 129 0.07 -1.19 4.09
CA CYS A 129 0.51 -2.57 4.33
C CYS A 129 -0.41 -3.65 3.73
N GLY A 130 -1.48 -3.25 3.03
CA GLY A 130 -2.47 -4.14 2.41
C GLY A 130 -3.58 -4.63 3.36
N ALA A 131 -3.64 -4.11 4.60
CA ALA A 131 -4.75 -4.39 5.51
C ALA A 131 -5.92 -3.43 5.24
N VAL A 132 -7.16 -3.95 5.33
CA VAL A 132 -8.38 -3.13 5.28
C VAL A 132 -8.82 -2.81 6.70
N VAL A 133 -8.95 -1.53 7.00
CA VAL A 133 -9.46 -1.05 8.30
C VAL A 133 -10.93 -0.69 8.11
N ARG A 134 -11.82 -1.44 8.77
CA ARG A 134 -13.28 -1.33 8.61
C ARG A 134 -13.90 -0.26 9.50
N ASP A 135 -13.20 0.12 10.55
CA ASP A 135 -13.67 1.13 11.48
C ASP A 135 -13.27 2.51 10.96
N ALA A 136 -14.27 3.33 10.64
CA ALA A 136 -14.05 4.66 10.11
C ALA A 136 -13.35 5.57 11.12
N GLU A 137 -13.49 5.28 12.43
CA GLU A 137 -12.86 6.02 13.53
C GLU A 137 -11.43 5.54 13.83
N ALA A 138 -11.00 4.41 13.26
CA ALA A 138 -9.68 3.86 13.50
C ALA A 138 -8.62 4.64 12.71
N ASN A 139 -8.00 5.62 13.38
CA ASN A 139 -6.86 6.39 12.86
C ASN A 139 -5.62 5.54 12.53
N PHE A 140 -5.53 4.31 13.02
CA PHE A 140 -4.35 3.45 12.88
C PHE A 140 -4.69 2.03 12.44
N CYS A 141 -3.83 1.45 11.61
CA CYS A 141 -3.95 0.07 11.17
C CYS A 141 -3.58 -0.89 12.30
N SER A 142 -4.52 -1.75 12.72
CA SER A 142 -4.30 -2.79 13.74
C SER A 142 -3.19 -3.79 13.40
N ARG A 143 -2.84 -3.92 12.12
CA ARG A 143 -1.79 -4.86 11.66
C ARG A 143 -0.38 -4.27 11.64
N CYS A 144 -0.22 -2.99 11.30
CA CYS A 144 1.11 -2.39 11.14
C CYS A 144 1.35 -1.12 11.97
N GLY A 145 0.33 -0.61 12.67
CA GLY A 145 0.40 0.60 13.50
C GLY A 145 0.56 1.91 12.73
N ARG A 146 0.61 1.88 11.39
CA ARG A 146 0.67 3.11 10.58
C ARG A 146 -0.68 3.81 10.55
N PRO A 147 -0.71 5.16 10.42
CA PRO A 147 -1.95 5.88 10.25
C PRO A 147 -2.67 5.39 8.99
N VAL A 148 -3.98 5.26 9.10
CA VAL A 148 -4.85 4.98 7.97
C VAL A 148 -5.09 6.32 7.29
N LEU A 149 -4.73 6.43 6.01
CA LEU A 149 -5.05 7.63 5.24
C LEU A 149 -6.57 7.60 5.03
N GLN A 150 -7.26 8.46 5.78
CA GLN A 150 -8.64 8.79 5.48
C GLN A 150 -8.61 9.69 4.25
N ASP A 151 -9.25 9.28 3.16
CA ASP A 151 -9.40 10.11 1.94
C ASP A 151 -10.41 11.25 2.17
N ASP A 152 -10.55 11.74 3.41
CA ASP A 152 -11.52 12.76 3.82
C ASP A 152 -11.13 14.16 3.35
N GLU A 153 -9.90 14.35 2.84
CA GLU A 153 -9.64 15.48 1.97
C GLU A 153 -10.24 15.13 0.60
N GLU A 154 -11.49 15.54 0.37
CA GLU A 154 -11.96 15.89 -0.97
C GLU A 154 -10.76 16.48 -1.70
N PRO A 155 -10.36 15.98 -2.89
CA PRO A 155 -9.20 16.50 -3.59
C PRO A 155 -9.45 17.99 -3.70
N HIS A 156 -8.77 18.78 -2.84
CA HIS A 156 -8.91 20.20 -2.84
C HIS A 156 -8.59 20.55 -4.27
N SER A 157 -9.61 20.96 -5.02
CA SER A 157 -9.43 21.57 -6.31
C SER A 157 -8.74 22.87 -5.97
N TYR A 158 -7.43 22.82 -5.71
CA TYR A 158 -6.58 23.97 -5.76
C TYR A 158 -6.90 24.54 -7.14
N PRO A 159 -7.52 25.73 -7.23
CA PRO A 159 -7.65 26.36 -8.53
C PRO A 159 -6.22 26.50 -9.00
N LEU A 160 -5.81 25.64 -9.94
CA LEU A 160 -4.52 25.75 -10.59
C LEU A 160 -4.43 27.21 -11.01
N LEU A 161 -3.45 27.94 -10.46
CA LEU A 161 -3.26 29.32 -10.84
C LEU A 161 -3.14 29.34 -12.36
N GLU A 162 -3.62 30.39 -13.01
CA GLU A 162 -3.60 30.46 -14.48
C GLU A 162 -2.19 30.19 -15.05
N GLN A 163 -1.16 30.51 -14.27
CA GLN A 163 0.23 30.12 -14.51
C GLN A 163 0.49 28.61 -14.55
N ASP A 164 -0.03 27.81 -13.62
CA ASP A 164 0.16 26.35 -13.59
C ASP A 164 -0.51 25.68 -14.79
N ARG A 165 -1.67 26.21 -15.21
CA ARG A 165 -2.37 25.73 -16.43
C ARG A 165 -1.54 25.99 -17.69
N LEU A 166 -0.95 27.18 -17.80
CA LEU A 166 -0.07 27.53 -18.91
C LEU A 166 1.21 26.67 -18.91
N GLU A 167 1.75 26.33 -17.75
CA GLU A 167 2.95 25.51 -17.64
C GLU A 167 2.68 24.04 -18.06
N ILE A 168 1.54 23.47 -17.65
CA ILE A 168 1.09 22.15 -18.10
C ILE A 168 0.92 22.13 -19.62
N VAL A 169 0.27 23.15 -20.21
CA VAL A 169 0.11 23.26 -21.67
C VAL A 169 1.46 23.35 -22.37
N ARG A 170 2.42 24.12 -21.84
CA ARG A 170 3.78 24.21 -22.38
C ARG A 170 4.51 22.86 -22.34
N LEU A 171 4.39 22.12 -21.24
CA LEU A 171 5.04 20.81 -21.08
C LEU A 171 4.45 19.78 -22.05
N VAL A 172 3.13 19.76 -22.22
CA VAL A 172 2.46 18.88 -23.19
C VAL A 172 2.92 19.22 -24.61
N LEU A 173 2.90 20.50 -25.00
CA LEU A 173 3.37 20.96 -26.32
C LEU A 173 4.83 20.61 -26.59
N ARG A 174 5.72 20.80 -25.59
CA ARG A 174 7.14 20.46 -25.72
C ARG A 174 7.33 18.97 -25.96
N ARG A 175 6.55 18.12 -25.28
CA ARG A 175 6.57 16.68 -25.47
C ARG A 175 6.07 16.28 -26.87
N THR A 176 4.97 16.88 -27.34
CA THR A 176 4.44 16.59 -28.69
C THR A 176 5.42 16.98 -29.79
N LEU A 177 6.12 18.10 -29.62
CA LEU A 177 7.14 18.56 -30.57
C LEU A 177 8.38 17.65 -30.60
N LEU A 178 8.76 17.06 -29.46
CA LEU A 178 9.90 16.13 -29.37
C LEU A 178 9.56 14.73 -29.90
N GLU A 179 8.30 14.30 -29.79
CA GLU A 179 7.85 12.97 -30.22
C GLU A 179 7.60 12.88 -31.74
N GLY A 180 7.90 13.93 -32.51
CA GLY A 180 7.85 13.89 -33.99
C GLY A 180 6.44 13.66 -34.56
N LEU A 181 5.40 13.90 -33.77
CA LEU A 181 4.01 13.79 -34.20
C LEU A 181 3.74 14.84 -35.29
N ASP A 182 3.09 14.39 -36.35
CA ASP A 182 2.78 15.22 -37.51
C ASP A 182 2.03 16.48 -37.07
N LYS A 183 2.56 17.66 -37.44
CA LYS A 183 2.15 18.95 -36.84
C LYS A 183 0.68 19.27 -37.09
N SER A 184 0.09 18.71 -38.15
CA SER A 184 -1.31 18.89 -38.53
C SER A 184 -2.29 18.21 -37.57
N ASP A 185 -1.94 17.05 -37.01
CA ASP A 185 -2.87 16.29 -36.15
C ASP A 185 -2.87 16.82 -34.71
N SER A 186 -1.70 17.23 -34.23
CA SER A 186 -1.54 17.77 -32.87
C SER A 186 -2.25 19.12 -32.69
N THR A 187 -2.22 19.98 -33.71
CA THR A 187 -2.92 21.28 -33.68
C THR A 187 -4.44 21.09 -33.77
N GLN A 188 -4.93 20.21 -34.64
CA GLN A 188 -6.36 19.89 -34.73
C GLN A 188 -6.92 19.32 -33.42
N ARG A 189 -6.18 18.43 -32.74
CA ARG A 189 -6.57 17.87 -31.44
C ARG A 189 -6.59 18.90 -30.32
N LEU A 190 -5.60 19.78 -30.27
CA LEU A 190 -5.57 20.88 -29.29
C LEU A 190 -6.71 21.87 -29.51
N THR A 191 -6.98 22.25 -30.76
CA THR A 191 -8.12 23.11 -31.10
C THR A 191 -9.43 22.43 -30.73
N ALA A 192 -9.63 21.14 -31.05
CA ALA A 192 -10.83 20.41 -30.67
C ALA A 192 -11.05 20.33 -29.15
N LEU A 193 -9.99 20.10 -28.37
CA LEU A 193 -10.08 20.05 -26.90
C LEU A 193 -10.39 21.42 -26.27
N LEU A 194 -9.86 22.51 -26.84
CA LEU A 194 -10.16 23.86 -26.38
C LEU A 194 -11.58 24.29 -26.78
N SER A 195 -12.05 23.94 -27.98
CA SER A 195 -13.40 24.23 -28.46
C SER A 195 -14.48 23.43 -27.72
N ALA A 196 -14.23 22.16 -27.39
CA ALA A 196 -15.17 21.31 -26.65
C ALA A 196 -15.45 21.81 -25.22
N ARG A 197 -14.60 22.69 -24.68
CA ARG A 197 -14.75 23.27 -23.34
C ARG A 197 -15.50 24.61 -23.32
N ALA A 198 -15.73 25.22 -24.47
CA ALA A 198 -16.37 26.54 -24.58
C ALA A 198 -17.91 26.50 -24.52
N HIS A 199 -18.53 25.31 -24.50
CA HIS A 199 -20.00 25.17 -24.44
C HIS A 199 -20.44 24.07 -23.45
N PRO A 200 -20.46 24.30 -22.13
CA PRO A 200 -21.07 23.37 -21.18
C PRO A 200 -22.57 23.62 -20.93
N GLU A 201 -23.20 24.65 -21.50
CA GLU A 201 -24.57 25.02 -21.15
C GLU A 201 -25.43 25.36 -22.37
N GLN A 202 -25.95 24.34 -23.06
CA GLN A 202 -27.26 24.47 -23.71
C GLN A 202 -28.11 23.29 -23.23
N GLY A 203 -29.04 23.61 -22.35
CA GLY A 203 -29.91 22.66 -21.67
C GLY A 203 -30.74 21.85 -22.65
N ALA A 204 -30.89 20.56 -22.32
CA ALA A 204 -31.90 19.71 -22.93
C ALA A 204 -33.29 20.28 -22.57
N PRO A 205 -34.22 20.41 -23.53
CA PRO A 205 -35.60 20.77 -23.22
C PRO A 205 -36.25 19.66 -22.40
N ALA A 206 -36.97 20.05 -21.34
CA ALA A 206 -37.84 19.18 -20.60
C ALA A 206 -39.06 18.84 -21.45
N ASP A 207 -39.27 17.56 -21.72
CA ASP A 207 -40.50 17.05 -22.33
C ASP A 207 -41.66 17.13 -21.32
N GLU A 208 -42.73 17.82 -21.72
CA GLU A 208 -44.10 17.73 -21.17
C GLU A 208 -44.91 16.64 -21.89
#